data_AF-A0A6L7WFK2-F1
#
_entry.id   AF-A0A6L7WFK2-F1
#
_cell.length_a   1.000
_cell.length_b   1.000
_cell.length_c   1.000
_cell.angle_alpha   90.00
_cell.angle_beta   90.00
_cell.angle_gamma   90.00
#
_symmetry.space_group_name_H-M   'P 1'
#
loop_
_entity.id
_entity.type
_entity.pdbx_description
1 polymer ?
#
loop_
_entity_poly.entity_id
_entity_poly.type
_entity_poly.pdbx_seq_one_letter_code
_entity_poly.pdbx_strand_id
1 'polypeptide(L)'
;MSGDEEDAGTTMSYAAEIAIESGFTDLFVTLTERAWVRDGLAPVEISALFSLVSLAHRDAEAAALLLDMPFLATVEMDDLGMLQDLEQLPPDQLGAALASPSLEGGIGDGDEVAVSALRLAALAPDALSRIERLGWVSDGVSAHESGGVLALHELALDARAVFAAVEARGWLRDGLAIAETRALWTLWAMSGRSYAAADEAATLRILAMPFLDEVSGTDAAALAALDRALSSSRPLFDRILAHPPLASGIADEHAVRVAALDAVVDERPELVDVILDPERTPVETRVVELPLAGAVTLSAVHAGSEPGGTLGIVEEVVRAHEGFMGAAFPASHVAVVVADIGVLGGGGPRGVITVAPGNGEDRRLLAHELAHVYWPFHPPWIAEGAAEFMASRVAELRPLAPCPLADTLGSLDRLAWEDRESSDDIYRGSGCAYSLGRGLFLDLHETLGDEAFRRGFARLYLAMRDESHEAVCAGVERGVCYVRSAFVGDAASASAGLAAPVIDRWYGATEE
;
A
#
# COMPACT_ATOMS: atom_id res chain seq x y z
N MET A 1 3.93 -8.46 31.54
CA MET A 1 5.22 -7.86 31.95
C MET A 1 6.14 -8.96 32.47
N SER A 2 6.91 -9.60 31.57
CA SER A 2 8.21 -10.29 31.82
C SER A 2 8.61 -11.29 30.72
N GLY A 3 8.10 -11.16 29.49
CA GLY A 3 8.54 -11.98 28.34
C GLY A 3 9.47 -11.21 27.42
N ASP A 4 9.10 -9.97 27.07
CA ASP A 4 9.77 -9.22 26.01
C ASP A 4 11.09 -8.56 26.43
N GLU A 5 11.24 -8.23 27.73
CA GLU A 5 12.50 -7.70 28.27
C GLU A 5 13.65 -8.73 28.24
N GLU A 6 13.33 -10.03 28.23
CA GLU A 6 14.34 -11.11 28.21
C GLU A 6 14.93 -11.30 26.80
N ASP A 7 14.15 -11.06 25.73
CA ASP A 7 14.59 -11.19 24.33
C ASP A 7 15.39 -9.97 23.83
N ALA A 8 15.02 -8.75 24.23
CA ALA A 8 15.77 -7.55 23.89
C ALA A 8 17.17 -7.54 24.53
N GLY A 9 17.27 -8.00 25.79
CA GLY A 9 18.55 -8.17 26.48
C GLY A 9 19.45 -9.21 25.83
N THR A 10 18.86 -10.29 25.31
CA THR A 10 19.59 -11.36 24.60
C THR A 10 20.10 -10.88 23.23
N THR A 11 19.28 -10.15 22.48
CA THR A 11 19.63 -9.61 21.16
C THR A 11 20.74 -8.55 21.24
N MET A 12 20.64 -7.62 22.21
CA MET A 12 21.70 -6.64 22.45
C MET A 12 22.97 -7.29 23.00
N SER A 13 22.86 -8.32 23.83
CA SER A 13 24.01 -9.12 24.27
C SER A 13 24.68 -9.80 23.08
N TYR A 14 23.91 -10.32 22.11
CA TYR A 14 24.46 -10.98 20.92
C TYR A 14 25.14 -9.99 19.97
N ALA A 15 24.53 -8.83 19.73
CA ALA A 15 25.16 -7.77 18.93
C ALA A 15 26.42 -7.21 19.61
N ALA A 16 26.40 -7.07 20.94
CA ALA A 16 27.57 -6.68 21.73
C ALA A 16 28.69 -7.73 21.66
N GLU A 17 28.34 -9.01 21.78
CA GLU A 17 29.28 -10.12 21.68
C GLU A 17 29.93 -10.14 20.28
N ILE A 18 29.13 -10.05 19.21
CA ILE A 18 29.65 -9.98 17.84
C ILE A 18 30.55 -8.76 17.63
N ALA A 19 30.15 -7.57 18.10
CA ALA A 19 30.93 -6.36 17.90
C ALA A 19 32.26 -6.37 18.69
N ILE A 20 32.25 -6.96 19.90
CA ILE A 20 33.45 -7.12 20.73
C ILE A 20 34.38 -8.17 20.12
N GLU A 21 33.86 -9.32 19.67
CA GLU A 21 34.67 -10.38 19.05
C GLU A 21 35.30 -9.93 17.73
N SER A 22 34.63 -9.04 17.01
CA SER A 22 35.03 -8.59 15.68
C SER A 22 35.87 -7.30 15.67
N GLY A 23 36.11 -6.70 16.84
CA GLY A 23 36.96 -5.50 16.98
C GLY A 23 36.29 -4.18 16.56
N PHE A 24 34.95 -4.15 16.47
CA PHE A 24 34.17 -2.97 16.04
C PHE A 24 33.65 -2.15 17.23
N THR A 25 34.51 -1.88 18.22
CA THR A 25 34.11 -1.20 19.46
C THR A 25 33.51 0.18 19.21
N ASP A 26 34.05 0.94 18.26
CA ASP A 26 33.57 2.29 17.95
C ASP A 26 32.18 2.28 17.30
N LEU A 27 31.94 1.34 16.36
CA LEU A 27 30.62 1.14 15.76
C LEU A 27 29.59 0.73 16.81
N PHE A 28 29.96 -0.15 17.75
CA PHE A 28 29.08 -0.58 18.83
C PHE A 28 28.69 0.59 19.75
N VAL A 29 29.64 1.45 20.10
CA VAL A 29 29.34 2.66 20.88
C VAL A 29 28.33 3.53 20.13
N THR A 30 28.56 3.84 18.85
CA THR A 30 27.62 4.64 18.06
C THR A 30 26.25 3.98 17.93
N LEU A 31 26.18 2.65 17.78
CA LEU A 31 24.92 1.89 17.75
C LEU A 31 24.15 2.04 19.07
N THR A 32 24.81 1.87 20.22
CA THR A 32 24.17 2.03 21.54
C THR A 32 23.70 3.46 21.84
N GLU A 33 24.13 4.43 21.04
CA GLU A 33 23.67 5.82 21.13
C GLU A 33 22.40 6.10 20.34
N ARG A 34 21.98 5.21 19.42
CA ARG A 34 20.78 5.37 18.63
C ARG A 34 19.51 5.28 19.48
N ALA A 35 18.52 6.09 19.15
CA ALA A 35 17.24 6.13 19.87
C ALA A 35 16.54 4.77 19.82
N TRP A 36 16.38 4.21 18.61
CA TRP A 36 15.76 2.91 18.33
C TRP A 36 16.50 1.70 18.92
N VAL A 37 17.73 1.88 19.41
CA VAL A 37 18.46 0.84 20.16
C VAL A 37 18.18 0.95 21.66
N ARG A 38 17.89 2.15 22.16
CA ARG A 38 17.73 2.44 23.59
C ARG A 38 16.31 2.25 24.10
N ASP A 39 15.32 2.45 23.24
CA ASP A 39 13.90 2.25 23.56
C ASP A 39 13.42 0.81 23.35
N GLY A 40 14.24 -0.03 22.73
CA GLY A 40 14.01 -1.46 22.51
C GLY A 40 13.96 -1.78 21.02
N LEU A 41 14.41 -2.98 20.63
CA LEU A 41 14.51 -3.34 19.22
C LEU A 41 13.24 -4.03 18.71
N ALA A 42 12.57 -3.42 17.74
CA ALA A 42 11.53 -4.05 16.92
C ALA A 42 12.15 -5.03 15.89
N PRO A 43 11.36 -5.96 15.31
CA PRO A 43 11.88 -6.95 14.35
C PRO A 43 12.65 -6.35 13.14
N VAL A 44 12.21 -5.19 12.66
CA VAL A 44 12.87 -4.47 11.55
C VAL A 44 14.23 -3.89 11.99
N GLU A 45 14.29 -3.31 13.19
CA GLU A 45 15.52 -2.76 13.80
C GLU A 45 16.54 -3.87 14.10
N ILE A 46 16.08 -5.04 14.55
CA ILE A 46 16.92 -6.24 14.71
C ILE A 46 17.53 -6.64 13.37
N SER A 47 16.73 -6.65 12.31
CA SER A 47 17.21 -7.00 10.96
C SER A 47 18.21 -5.98 10.43
N ALA A 48 17.96 -4.68 10.65
CA ALA A 48 18.90 -3.62 10.28
C ALA A 48 20.21 -3.71 11.05
N LEU A 49 20.14 -4.03 12.34
CA LEU A 49 21.33 -4.30 13.16
C LEU A 49 22.16 -5.45 12.59
N PHE A 50 21.53 -6.55 12.17
CA PHE A 50 22.23 -7.66 11.53
C PHE A 50 22.89 -7.27 10.21
N SER A 51 22.20 -6.51 9.36
CA SER A 51 22.78 -6.00 8.11
C SER A 51 23.95 -5.05 8.36
N LEU A 52 23.86 -4.13 9.34
CA LEU A 52 24.98 -3.25 9.73
C LEU A 52 26.18 -4.04 10.25
N VAL A 53 25.94 -5.07 11.05
CA VAL A 53 27.00 -5.97 11.54
C VAL A 53 27.64 -6.72 10.38
N SER A 54 26.85 -7.29 9.47
CA SER A 54 27.33 -7.98 8.28
C SER A 54 28.17 -7.06 7.38
N LEU A 55 27.70 -5.83 7.17
CA LEU A 55 28.42 -4.77 6.49
C LEU A 55 29.74 -4.46 7.21
N ALA A 56 29.75 -4.31 8.52
CA ALA A 56 30.96 -3.98 9.28
C ALA A 56 32.06 -5.05 9.15
N HIS A 57 31.69 -6.33 9.07
CA HIS A 57 32.63 -7.42 8.80
C HIS A 57 33.32 -7.29 7.44
N ARG A 58 32.65 -6.67 6.48
CA ARG A 58 33.15 -6.50 5.10
C ARG A 58 33.86 -5.16 4.91
N ASP A 59 33.29 -4.10 5.46
CA ASP A 59 33.74 -2.72 5.39
C ASP A 59 33.23 -1.92 6.61
N ALA A 60 34.06 -1.85 7.66
CA ALA A 60 33.73 -1.19 8.91
C ALA A 60 33.58 0.33 8.76
N GLU A 61 34.31 0.96 7.84
CA GLU A 61 34.22 2.41 7.59
C GLU A 61 32.88 2.74 6.92
N ALA A 62 32.46 1.93 5.94
CA ALA A 62 31.15 2.11 5.30
C ALA A 62 29.99 1.85 6.28
N ALA A 63 30.07 0.82 7.12
CA ALA A 63 29.04 0.56 8.13
C ALA A 63 28.91 1.71 9.14
N ALA A 64 30.03 2.29 9.58
CA ALA A 64 30.02 3.47 10.45
C ALA A 64 29.44 4.70 9.76
N LEU A 65 29.79 4.93 8.49
CA LEU A 65 29.25 6.03 7.69
C LEU A 65 27.72 5.90 7.52
N LEU A 66 27.23 4.70 7.20
CA LEU A 66 25.81 4.43 7.03
C LEU A 66 25.03 4.66 8.31
N LEU A 67 25.55 4.17 9.43
CA LEU A 67 24.93 4.38 10.73
C LEU A 67 24.71 5.88 11.03
N ASP A 68 25.62 6.75 10.60
CA ASP A 68 25.53 8.19 10.78
C ASP A 68 24.60 8.90 9.79
N MET A 69 24.00 8.19 8.83
CA MET A 69 23.09 8.79 7.85
C MET A 69 21.68 9.04 8.41
N PRO A 70 20.95 10.04 7.86
CA PRO A 70 19.61 10.40 8.33
C PRO A 70 18.59 9.27 8.32
N PHE A 71 18.56 8.42 7.29
CA PHE A 71 17.58 7.32 7.18
C PHE A 71 17.70 6.25 8.27
N LEU A 72 18.80 6.20 9.03
CA LEU A 72 18.95 5.31 10.20
C LEU A 72 18.74 6.04 11.54
N ALA A 73 18.21 7.26 11.51
CA ALA A 73 17.75 7.95 12.71
C ALA A 73 16.53 7.24 13.33
N THR A 74 15.66 6.73 12.48
CA THR A 74 14.62 5.73 12.73
C THR A 74 14.88 4.54 11.81
N VAL A 75 14.26 3.38 12.03
CA VAL A 75 14.38 2.25 11.09
C VAL A 75 12.98 1.78 10.71
N GLU A 76 12.59 2.07 9.48
CA GLU A 76 11.40 1.58 8.82
C GLU A 76 11.76 0.41 7.86
N MET A 77 10.75 -0.21 7.26
CA MET A 77 10.98 -1.35 6.35
C MET A 77 11.78 -0.94 5.11
N ASP A 78 11.55 0.27 4.62
CA ASP A 78 12.21 0.79 3.43
C ASP A 78 13.69 1.10 3.70
N ASP A 79 14.01 1.60 4.90
CA ASP A 79 15.39 1.78 5.38
C ASP A 79 16.16 0.46 5.42
N LEU A 80 15.50 -0.60 5.90
CA LEU A 80 16.06 -1.94 5.88
C LEU A 80 16.31 -2.43 4.45
N GLY A 81 15.39 -2.16 3.52
CA GLY A 81 15.55 -2.47 2.10
C GLY A 81 16.77 -1.78 1.49
N MET A 82 16.92 -0.46 1.69
CA MET A 82 18.09 0.31 1.25
C MET A 82 19.39 -0.22 1.85
N LEU A 83 19.39 -0.56 3.14
CA LEU A 83 20.56 -1.11 3.81
C LEU A 83 20.96 -2.48 3.24
N GLN A 84 20.00 -3.35 2.97
CA GLN A 84 20.23 -4.66 2.35
C GLN A 84 20.72 -4.53 0.90
N ASP A 85 20.27 -3.51 0.17
CA ASP A 85 20.75 -3.21 -1.17
C ASP A 85 22.23 -2.81 -1.18
N LEU A 86 22.61 -1.93 -0.25
CA LEU A 86 23.99 -1.51 -0.06
C LEU A 86 24.87 -2.67 0.42
N GLU A 87 24.34 -3.54 1.28
CA GLU A 87 25.01 -4.77 1.69
C GLU A 87 25.32 -5.68 0.49
N GLN A 88 24.47 -5.73 -0.53
CA GLN A 88 24.73 -6.54 -1.72
C GLN A 88 25.81 -5.98 -2.66
N LEU A 89 26.26 -4.74 -2.48
CA LEU A 89 27.30 -4.14 -3.32
C LEU A 89 28.67 -4.84 -3.13
N PRO A 90 29.47 -5.01 -4.20
CA PRO A 90 30.87 -5.41 -4.05
C PRO A 90 31.63 -4.46 -3.11
N PRO A 91 32.51 -4.95 -2.21
CA PRO A 91 33.20 -4.08 -1.25
C PRO A 91 33.99 -2.93 -1.89
N ASP A 92 34.56 -3.15 -3.07
CA ASP A 92 35.29 -2.12 -3.83
C ASP A 92 34.39 -1.07 -4.49
N GLN A 93 33.07 -1.29 -4.49
CA GLN A 93 32.08 -0.39 -5.08
C GLN A 93 31.24 0.33 -4.03
N LEU A 94 31.10 -0.21 -2.81
CA LEU A 94 30.31 0.39 -1.73
C LEU A 94 30.75 1.82 -1.43
N GLY A 95 32.06 2.06 -1.22
CA GLY A 95 32.57 3.41 -0.98
C GLY A 95 32.33 4.39 -2.14
N ALA A 96 32.36 3.90 -3.39
CA ALA A 96 32.06 4.73 -4.56
C ALA A 96 30.56 5.04 -4.68
N ALA A 97 29.69 4.08 -4.33
CA ALA A 97 28.26 4.25 -4.28
C ALA A 97 27.85 5.29 -3.23
N LEU A 98 28.41 5.21 -2.01
CA LEU A 98 28.16 6.18 -0.94
C LEU A 98 28.72 7.58 -1.24
N ALA A 99 29.71 7.68 -2.13
CA ALA A 99 30.24 8.95 -2.64
C ALA A 99 29.53 9.45 -3.91
N SER A 100 28.47 8.77 -4.36
CA SER A 100 27.71 9.16 -5.55
C SER A 100 27.08 10.55 -5.38
N PRO A 101 27.11 11.42 -6.40
CA PRO A 101 26.38 12.69 -6.37
C PRO A 101 24.88 12.53 -6.10
N SER A 102 24.30 11.37 -6.47
CA SER A 102 22.89 11.07 -6.21
C SER A 102 22.58 10.90 -4.72
N LEU A 103 23.61 10.68 -3.87
CA LEU A 103 23.50 10.57 -2.42
C LEU A 103 24.23 11.74 -1.71
N GLU A 104 24.49 12.84 -2.43
CA GLU A 104 25.16 14.01 -1.87
C GLU A 104 24.26 14.68 -0.81
N GLY A 105 24.62 14.51 0.46
CA GLY A 105 23.80 14.96 1.61
C GLY A 105 23.41 13.83 2.55
N GLY A 106 23.70 12.58 2.18
CA GLY A 106 23.29 11.37 2.91
C GLY A 106 22.12 10.69 2.23
N ILE A 107 21.73 9.53 2.76
CA ILE A 107 20.52 8.79 2.37
C ILE A 107 19.38 9.22 3.30
N GLY A 108 18.24 9.61 2.73
CA GLY A 108 16.97 9.82 3.42
C GLY A 108 15.84 8.97 2.84
N ASP A 109 14.64 9.12 3.41
CA ASP A 109 13.45 8.29 3.19
C ASP A 109 12.90 8.28 1.74
N GLY A 110 13.52 9.03 0.81
CA GLY A 110 13.15 9.05 -0.61
C GLY A 110 14.23 8.53 -1.57
N ASP A 111 15.36 8.07 -1.04
CA ASP A 111 16.53 7.70 -1.85
C ASP A 111 16.53 6.24 -2.30
N GLU A 112 15.46 5.47 -2.04
CA GLU A 112 15.34 4.06 -2.40
C GLU A 112 15.66 3.79 -3.87
N VAL A 113 15.08 4.59 -4.77
CA VAL A 113 15.31 4.46 -6.22
C VAL A 113 16.78 4.71 -6.55
N ALA A 114 17.43 5.67 -5.90
CA ALA A 114 18.83 6.00 -6.12
C ALA A 114 19.75 4.88 -5.59
N VAL A 115 19.48 4.36 -4.40
CA VAL A 115 20.22 3.24 -3.80
C VAL A 115 20.07 1.97 -4.65
N SER A 116 18.85 1.64 -5.05
CA SER A 116 18.56 0.50 -5.92
C SER A 116 19.22 0.65 -7.30
N ALA A 117 19.24 1.87 -7.87
CA ALA A 117 19.96 2.16 -9.12
C ALA A 117 21.47 1.94 -8.99
N LEU A 118 22.08 2.29 -7.84
CA LEU A 118 23.51 2.02 -7.59
C LEU A 118 23.79 0.52 -7.50
N ARG A 119 22.92 -0.25 -6.81
CA ARG A 119 22.98 -1.72 -6.79
C ARG A 119 22.85 -2.29 -8.21
N LEU A 120 21.92 -1.78 -9.00
CA LEU A 120 21.76 -2.23 -10.38
C LEU A 120 22.94 -1.86 -11.27
N ALA A 121 23.53 -0.67 -11.12
CA ALA A 121 24.74 -0.25 -11.84
C ALA A 121 25.91 -1.20 -11.56
N ALA A 122 26.05 -1.64 -10.31
CA ALA A 122 27.08 -2.56 -9.86
C ALA A 122 26.89 -3.98 -10.43
N LEU A 123 25.67 -4.49 -10.41
CA LEU A 123 25.37 -5.90 -10.65
C LEU A 123 24.85 -6.21 -12.07
N ALA A 124 24.19 -5.25 -12.72
CA ALA A 124 23.61 -5.38 -14.05
C ALA A 124 23.54 -4.01 -14.79
N PRO A 125 24.69 -3.39 -15.13
CA PRO A 125 24.73 -2.05 -15.73
C PRO A 125 23.99 -1.94 -17.07
N ASP A 126 23.96 -3.03 -17.86
CA ASP A 126 23.21 -3.10 -19.11
C ASP A 126 21.69 -2.99 -18.88
N ALA A 127 21.18 -3.50 -17.74
CA ALA A 127 19.77 -3.41 -17.39
C ALA A 127 19.41 -2.00 -16.90
N LEU A 128 20.26 -1.39 -16.07
CA LEU A 128 20.09 0.01 -15.68
C LEU A 128 20.02 0.92 -16.91
N SER A 129 20.96 0.77 -17.85
CA SER A 129 20.98 1.54 -19.11
C SER A 129 19.73 1.32 -19.98
N ARG A 130 19.00 0.20 -19.81
CA ARG A 130 17.72 -0.04 -20.49
C ARG A 130 16.59 0.70 -19.81
N ILE A 131 16.56 0.69 -18.48
CA ILE A 131 15.55 1.38 -17.67
C ILE A 131 15.70 2.90 -17.83
N GLU A 132 16.91 3.45 -17.76
CA GLU A 132 17.18 4.88 -17.98
C GLU A 132 16.81 5.39 -19.39
N ARG A 133 16.67 4.49 -20.37
CA ARG A 133 16.23 4.83 -21.73
C ARG A 133 14.72 4.88 -21.89
N LEU A 134 13.95 4.50 -20.87
CA LEU A 134 12.53 4.75 -20.83
C LEU A 134 12.33 6.26 -20.68
N GLY A 135 11.56 6.86 -21.60
CA GLY A 135 11.41 8.32 -21.68
C GLY A 135 10.96 8.94 -20.36
N TRP A 136 10.00 8.28 -19.70
CA TRP A 136 9.42 8.70 -18.42
C TRP A 136 10.36 8.56 -17.22
N VAL A 137 11.40 7.73 -17.30
CA VAL A 137 12.45 7.69 -16.26
C VAL A 137 13.34 8.92 -16.37
N SER A 138 13.57 9.40 -17.60
CA SER A 138 14.52 10.48 -17.88
C SER A 138 13.94 11.90 -17.75
N ASP A 139 12.62 12.06 -17.81
CA ASP A 139 11.95 13.36 -17.66
C ASP A 139 11.48 13.65 -16.21
N GLY A 140 11.60 12.65 -15.33
CA GLY A 140 11.40 12.74 -13.89
C GLY A 140 10.41 11.69 -13.40
N VAL A 141 10.85 10.86 -12.45
CA VAL A 141 10.03 9.80 -11.86
C VAL A 141 9.08 10.42 -10.83
N SER A 142 7.78 10.22 -11.00
CA SER A 142 6.80 10.57 -9.97
C SER A 142 6.71 9.50 -8.87
N ALA A 143 6.16 9.87 -7.73
CA ALA A 143 5.82 9.00 -6.59
C ALA A 143 5.44 7.56 -6.94
N HIS A 144 4.38 7.42 -7.74
CA HIS A 144 3.85 6.11 -8.13
C HIS A 144 4.70 5.41 -9.19
N GLU A 145 5.49 6.15 -9.97
CA GLU A 145 6.46 5.57 -10.89
C GLU A 145 7.70 5.06 -10.14
N SER A 146 8.06 5.64 -8.99
CA SER A 146 9.19 5.20 -8.14
C SER A 146 9.08 3.72 -7.80
N GLY A 147 7.89 3.29 -7.34
CA GLY A 147 7.63 1.88 -7.10
C GLY A 147 7.77 1.02 -8.37
N GLY A 148 7.37 1.54 -9.53
CA GLY A 148 7.53 0.84 -10.81
C GLY A 148 9.01 0.68 -11.19
N VAL A 149 9.83 1.71 -10.95
CA VAL A 149 11.29 1.67 -11.17
C VAL A 149 11.94 0.64 -10.26
N LEU A 150 11.59 0.63 -8.98
CA LEU A 150 12.09 -0.37 -8.02
C LEU A 150 11.74 -1.79 -8.47
N ALA A 151 10.49 -2.04 -8.85
CA ALA A 151 10.07 -3.35 -9.36
C ALA A 151 10.86 -3.76 -10.63
N LEU A 152 11.18 -2.81 -11.53
CA LEU A 152 12.02 -3.09 -12.70
C LEU A 152 13.47 -3.40 -12.34
N HIS A 153 14.05 -2.68 -11.37
CA HIS A 153 15.39 -2.98 -10.86
C HIS A 153 15.46 -4.40 -10.30
N GLU A 154 14.50 -4.76 -9.46
CA GLU A 154 14.46 -6.09 -8.86
C GLU A 154 14.22 -7.19 -9.89
N LEU A 155 13.29 -6.99 -10.85
CA LEU A 155 13.11 -7.93 -11.97
C LEU A 155 14.41 -8.11 -12.76
N ALA A 156 15.18 -7.05 -12.99
CA ALA A 156 16.44 -7.13 -13.71
C ALA A 156 17.52 -7.93 -12.94
N LEU A 157 17.49 -7.94 -11.62
CA LEU A 157 18.42 -8.68 -10.78
C LEU A 157 17.97 -10.13 -10.55
N ASP A 158 16.68 -10.33 -10.29
CA ASP A 158 16.14 -11.60 -9.82
C ASP A 158 15.43 -12.44 -10.86
N ALA A 159 14.75 -11.83 -11.82
CA ALA A 159 13.92 -12.49 -12.81
C ALA A 159 14.17 -11.93 -14.22
N ARG A 160 15.41 -12.04 -14.70
CA ARG A 160 15.89 -11.42 -15.95
C ARG A 160 15.02 -11.75 -17.16
N ALA A 161 14.44 -12.95 -17.24
CA ALA A 161 13.56 -13.32 -18.34
C ALA A 161 12.22 -12.57 -18.25
N VAL A 162 11.67 -12.42 -17.05
CA VAL A 162 10.46 -11.61 -16.79
C VAL A 162 10.74 -10.14 -17.09
N PHE A 163 11.87 -9.59 -16.64
CA PHE A 163 12.29 -8.22 -17.00
C PHE A 163 12.32 -7.99 -18.51
N ALA A 164 12.95 -8.90 -19.27
CA ALA A 164 13.01 -8.79 -20.73
C ALA A 164 11.63 -8.89 -21.39
N ALA A 165 10.73 -9.71 -20.84
CA ALA A 165 9.36 -9.83 -21.34
C ALA A 165 8.51 -8.59 -21.00
N VAL A 166 8.71 -7.98 -19.83
CA VAL A 166 8.08 -6.71 -19.44
C VAL A 166 8.55 -5.57 -20.34
N GLU A 167 9.85 -5.45 -20.62
CA GLU A 167 10.37 -4.40 -21.51
C GLU A 167 9.81 -4.50 -22.94
N ALA A 168 9.42 -5.70 -23.37
CA ALA A 168 8.79 -5.90 -24.67
C ALA A 168 7.34 -5.39 -24.73
N ARG A 169 6.72 -5.08 -23.58
CA ARG A 169 5.33 -4.61 -23.49
C ARG A 169 5.19 -3.16 -23.93
N GLY A 170 4.07 -2.85 -24.56
CA GLY A 170 3.79 -1.52 -25.12
C GLY A 170 3.57 -0.46 -24.04
N TRP A 171 2.82 -0.83 -23.00
CA TRP A 171 2.41 0.00 -21.86
C TRP A 171 3.57 0.45 -20.94
N LEU A 172 4.79 -0.08 -21.12
CA LEU A 172 5.96 0.41 -20.37
C LEU A 172 6.55 1.69 -20.97
N ARG A 173 6.10 2.12 -22.16
CA ARG A 173 6.83 3.12 -22.97
C ARG A 173 6.39 4.56 -22.77
N ASP A 174 5.19 4.80 -22.25
CA ASP A 174 4.51 6.10 -22.25
C ASP A 174 4.24 6.65 -20.83
N GLY A 175 4.96 6.13 -19.84
CA GLY A 175 4.76 6.42 -18.42
C GLY A 175 4.21 5.19 -17.72
N LEU A 176 4.11 5.21 -16.38
CA LEU A 176 3.37 4.18 -15.66
C LEU A 176 2.12 4.77 -15.03
N ALA A 177 0.95 4.29 -15.44
CA ALA A 177 -0.25 4.43 -14.66
C ALA A 177 -0.16 3.60 -13.37
N ILE A 178 -0.97 3.95 -12.36
CA ILE A 178 -1.03 3.22 -11.08
C ILE A 178 -1.28 1.71 -11.28
N ALA A 179 -2.11 1.35 -12.26
CA ALA A 179 -2.38 -0.06 -12.57
C ALA A 179 -1.14 -0.80 -13.10
N GLU A 180 -0.34 -0.15 -13.94
CA GLU A 180 0.90 -0.70 -14.50
C GLU A 180 1.97 -0.82 -13.41
N THR A 181 2.15 0.18 -12.55
CA THR A 181 3.01 0.07 -11.35
C THR A 181 2.61 -1.14 -10.50
N ARG A 182 1.32 -1.29 -10.20
CA ARG A 182 0.83 -2.44 -9.41
C ARG A 182 1.11 -3.76 -10.12
N ALA A 183 0.88 -3.83 -11.42
CA ALA A 183 1.17 -5.02 -12.20
C ALA A 183 2.66 -5.38 -12.16
N LEU A 184 3.57 -4.39 -12.26
CA LEU A 184 5.01 -4.60 -12.12
C LEU A 184 5.39 -5.18 -10.77
N TRP A 185 4.88 -4.61 -9.67
CA TRP A 185 5.10 -5.14 -8.32
C TRP A 185 4.60 -6.57 -8.19
N THR A 186 3.42 -6.88 -8.72
CA THR A 186 2.88 -8.24 -8.66
C THR A 186 3.70 -9.21 -9.51
N LEU A 187 4.14 -8.83 -10.71
CA LEU A 187 5.03 -9.66 -11.53
C LEU A 187 6.36 -9.92 -10.83
N TRP A 188 6.90 -8.91 -10.15
CA TRP A 188 8.09 -9.07 -9.32
C TRP A 188 7.84 -10.04 -8.16
N ALA A 189 6.79 -9.84 -7.36
CA ALA A 189 6.46 -10.73 -6.24
C ALA A 189 6.28 -12.19 -6.68
N MET A 190 5.61 -12.42 -7.81
CA MET A 190 5.37 -13.76 -8.36
C MET A 190 6.65 -14.41 -8.92
N SER A 191 7.71 -13.67 -9.21
CA SER A 191 8.93 -14.20 -9.85
C SER A 191 10.21 -14.03 -9.03
N GLY A 192 10.19 -13.16 -8.02
CA GLY A 192 11.34 -12.79 -7.21
C GLY A 192 11.80 -13.95 -6.33
N ARG A 193 13.09 -14.29 -6.41
CA ARG A 193 13.69 -15.44 -5.70
C ARG A 193 13.57 -15.34 -4.16
N SER A 194 13.32 -14.13 -3.66
CA SER A 194 13.13 -13.84 -2.25
C SER A 194 11.78 -14.32 -1.70
N TYR A 195 10.82 -14.70 -2.56
CA TYR A 195 9.50 -15.18 -2.14
C TYR A 195 9.41 -16.70 -2.23
N ALA A 196 8.95 -17.33 -1.14
CA ALA A 196 8.86 -18.79 -1.04
C ALA A 196 7.92 -19.42 -2.10
N ALA A 197 6.94 -18.66 -2.59
CA ALA A 197 5.96 -19.11 -3.58
C ALA A 197 6.31 -18.71 -5.03
N ALA A 198 7.44 -18.04 -5.26
CA ALA A 198 7.78 -17.51 -6.58
C ALA A 198 7.88 -18.61 -7.66
N ASP A 199 7.38 -18.28 -8.85
CA ASP A 199 7.45 -19.11 -10.04
C ASP A 199 7.63 -18.25 -11.29
N GLU A 200 8.89 -18.09 -11.72
CA GLU A 200 9.27 -17.34 -12.92
C GLU A 200 8.59 -17.91 -14.19
N ALA A 201 8.45 -19.23 -14.31
CA ALA A 201 7.87 -19.86 -15.49
C ALA A 201 6.35 -19.60 -15.58
N ALA A 202 5.65 -19.65 -14.45
CA ALA A 202 4.24 -19.29 -14.37
C ALA A 202 4.04 -17.79 -14.62
N THR A 203 4.91 -16.94 -14.08
CA THR A 203 4.90 -15.48 -14.29
C THR A 203 5.07 -15.14 -15.78
N LEU A 204 6.03 -15.75 -16.46
CA LEU A 204 6.21 -15.59 -17.92
C LEU A 204 4.99 -16.06 -18.71
N ARG A 205 4.35 -17.16 -18.29
CA ARG A 205 3.13 -17.66 -18.93
C ARG A 205 1.97 -16.67 -18.76
N ILE A 206 1.79 -16.10 -17.56
CA ILE A 206 0.76 -15.10 -17.27
C ILE A 206 1.04 -13.81 -18.04
N LEU A 207 2.27 -13.33 -18.00
CA LEU A 207 2.69 -12.14 -18.72
C LEU A 207 2.45 -12.28 -20.23
N ALA A 208 2.49 -13.49 -20.80
CA ALA A 208 2.18 -13.75 -22.20
C ALA A 208 0.68 -13.80 -22.55
N MET A 209 -0.22 -13.67 -21.58
CA MET A 209 -1.67 -13.73 -21.82
C MET A 209 -2.21 -12.39 -22.35
N PRO A 210 -3.32 -12.40 -23.13
CA PRO A 210 -3.86 -11.21 -23.77
C PRO A 210 -4.22 -10.06 -22.83
N PHE A 211 -4.71 -10.35 -21.61
CA PHE A 211 -5.13 -9.31 -20.65
C PHE A 211 -3.99 -8.40 -20.13
N LEU A 212 -2.74 -8.67 -20.52
CA LEU A 212 -1.57 -7.83 -20.21
C LEU A 212 -0.96 -7.21 -21.49
N ASP A 213 -1.67 -7.24 -22.61
CA ASP A 213 -1.30 -6.48 -23.81
C ASP A 213 -1.47 -4.96 -23.57
N GLU A 214 -2.48 -4.60 -22.78
CA GLU A 214 -2.68 -3.31 -22.12
C GLU A 214 -2.96 -3.60 -20.63
N VAL A 215 -2.71 -2.65 -19.70
CA VAL A 215 -2.95 -2.89 -18.27
C VAL A 215 -3.98 -1.91 -17.73
N SER A 216 -5.19 -2.41 -17.50
CA SER A 216 -6.23 -1.71 -16.77
C SER A 216 -6.16 -2.00 -15.26
N GLY A 217 -6.96 -1.27 -14.48
CA GLY A 217 -7.13 -1.57 -13.05
C GLY A 217 -7.65 -3.00 -12.80
N THR A 218 -8.47 -3.53 -13.71
CA THR A 218 -8.98 -4.91 -13.64
C THR A 218 -7.88 -5.93 -13.85
N ASP A 219 -6.97 -5.66 -14.79
CA ASP A 219 -5.87 -6.57 -15.12
C ASP A 219 -4.87 -6.64 -13.98
N ALA A 220 -4.55 -5.49 -13.38
CA ALA A 220 -3.73 -5.44 -12.16
C ALA A 220 -4.40 -6.20 -10.99
N ALA A 221 -5.72 -6.07 -10.80
CA ALA A 221 -6.45 -6.80 -9.78
C ALA A 221 -6.52 -8.32 -10.06
N ALA A 222 -6.69 -8.72 -11.32
CA ALA A 222 -6.64 -10.11 -11.74
C ALA A 222 -5.27 -10.72 -11.48
N LEU A 223 -4.19 -10.01 -11.82
CA LEU A 223 -2.84 -10.44 -11.54
C LEU A 223 -2.59 -10.59 -10.04
N ALA A 224 -3.07 -9.65 -9.23
CA ALA A 224 -2.95 -9.73 -7.77
C ALA A 224 -3.74 -10.90 -7.16
N ALA A 225 -4.90 -11.26 -7.72
CA ALA A 225 -5.63 -12.45 -7.33
C ALA A 225 -4.85 -13.75 -7.65
N LEU A 226 -4.14 -13.77 -8.78
CA LEU A 226 -3.28 -14.90 -9.16
C LEU A 226 -2.06 -15.02 -8.26
N ASP A 227 -1.41 -13.90 -7.91
CA ASP A 227 -0.31 -13.87 -6.94
C ASP A 227 -0.74 -14.37 -5.57
N ARG A 228 -1.88 -13.89 -5.07
CA ARG A 228 -2.47 -14.38 -3.81
C ARG A 228 -2.73 -15.88 -3.86
N ALA A 229 -3.33 -16.38 -4.95
CA ALA A 229 -3.56 -17.82 -5.14
C ALA A 229 -2.24 -18.62 -5.14
N LEU A 230 -1.21 -18.11 -5.80
CA LEU A 230 0.11 -18.73 -5.88
C LEU A 230 0.75 -18.82 -4.48
N SER A 231 0.67 -17.72 -3.73
CA SER A 231 1.22 -17.57 -2.38
C SER A 231 0.48 -18.41 -1.34
N SER A 232 -0.85 -18.53 -1.43
CA SER A 232 -1.64 -19.27 -0.46
C SER A 232 -1.73 -20.77 -0.76
N SER A 233 -1.87 -21.16 -2.03
CA SER A 233 -2.06 -22.55 -2.41
C SER A 233 -1.72 -22.82 -3.87
N ARG A 234 -0.54 -23.40 -4.10
CA ARG A 234 -0.12 -23.81 -5.45
C ARG A 234 -1.16 -24.66 -6.20
N PRO A 235 -1.81 -25.68 -5.60
CA PRO A 235 -2.88 -26.42 -6.26
C PRO A 235 -4.08 -25.56 -6.68
N LEU A 236 -4.40 -24.51 -5.92
CA LEU A 236 -5.49 -23.58 -6.24
C LEU A 236 -5.11 -22.69 -7.43
N PHE A 237 -3.90 -22.14 -7.43
CA PHE A 237 -3.34 -21.41 -8.57
C PHE A 237 -3.35 -22.25 -9.85
N ASP A 238 -2.86 -23.49 -9.78
CA ASP A 238 -2.85 -24.39 -10.93
C ASP A 238 -4.29 -24.72 -11.40
N ARG A 239 -5.25 -24.88 -10.47
CA ARG A 239 -6.68 -25.07 -10.79
C ARG A 239 -7.27 -23.87 -11.50
N ILE A 240 -6.97 -22.64 -11.07
CA ILE A 240 -7.41 -21.41 -11.74
C ILE A 240 -6.90 -21.39 -13.18
N LEU A 241 -5.60 -21.58 -13.37
CA LEU A 241 -5.00 -21.49 -14.72
C LEU A 241 -5.36 -22.67 -15.63
N ALA A 242 -5.81 -23.80 -15.08
CA ALA A 242 -6.32 -24.94 -15.83
C ALA A 242 -7.84 -24.89 -16.06
N HIS A 243 -8.56 -23.88 -15.54
CA HIS A 243 -10.01 -23.80 -15.64
C HIS A 243 -10.45 -23.69 -17.12
N PRO A 244 -11.47 -24.43 -17.60
CA PRO A 244 -11.75 -24.54 -19.04
C PRO A 244 -12.00 -23.19 -19.76
N PRO A 245 -12.78 -22.24 -19.21
CA PRO A 245 -12.86 -20.86 -19.69
C PRO A 245 -11.52 -20.13 -19.89
N LEU A 246 -10.48 -20.48 -19.13
CA LEU A 246 -9.17 -19.82 -19.17
C LEU A 246 -8.13 -20.65 -19.95
N ALA A 247 -8.52 -21.77 -20.56
CA ALA A 247 -7.60 -22.71 -21.20
C ALA A 247 -6.80 -22.11 -22.37
N SER A 248 -7.33 -21.05 -23.01
CA SER A 248 -6.64 -20.29 -24.07
C SER A 248 -5.84 -19.10 -23.53
N GLY A 249 -5.72 -18.95 -22.22
CA GLY A 249 -5.21 -17.74 -21.56
C GLY A 249 -6.35 -16.85 -21.06
N ILE A 250 -6.00 -15.87 -20.22
CA ILE A 250 -6.92 -14.86 -19.70
C ILE A 250 -7.00 -13.73 -20.72
N ALA A 251 -8.20 -13.54 -21.28
CA ALA A 251 -8.55 -12.36 -22.06
C ALA A 251 -9.25 -11.32 -21.17
N ASP A 252 -9.41 -10.08 -21.65
CA ASP A 252 -10.00 -8.96 -20.90
C ASP A 252 -11.40 -9.31 -20.35
N GLU A 253 -12.23 -10.02 -21.11
CA GLU A 253 -13.56 -10.46 -20.66
C GLU A 253 -13.52 -11.45 -19.49
N HIS A 254 -12.37 -12.08 -19.27
CA HIS A 254 -12.13 -13.02 -18.17
C HIS A 254 -11.38 -12.36 -17.00
N ALA A 255 -10.61 -11.29 -17.24
CA ALA A 255 -9.85 -10.59 -16.21
C ALA A 255 -10.74 -10.17 -15.04
N VAL A 256 -11.96 -9.67 -15.30
CA VAL A 256 -12.92 -9.30 -14.25
C VAL A 256 -13.31 -10.46 -13.32
N ARG A 257 -13.42 -11.69 -13.85
CA ARG A 257 -13.73 -12.88 -13.06
C ARG A 257 -12.52 -13.35 -12.26
N VAL A 258 -11.32 -13.22 -12.83
CA VAL A 258 -10.08 -13.54 -12.12
C VAL A 258 -9.83 -12.54 -11.01
N ALA A 259 -10.05 -11.24 -11.26
CA ALA A 259 -9.97 -10.18 -10.24
C ALA A 259 -10.94 -10.42 -9.08
N ALA A 260 -12.16 -10.90 -9.38
CA ALA A 260 -13.14 -11.28 -8.36
C ALA A 260 -12.65 -12.41 -7.41
N LEU A 261 -11.63 -13.18 -7.81
CA LEU A 261 -11.05 -14.21 -6.94
C LEU A 261 -10.24 -13.63 -5.78
N ASP A 262 -9.76 -12.39 -5.86
CA ASP A 262 -9.00 -11.73 -4.76
C ASP A 262 -9.79 -11.74 -3.45
N ALA A 263 -11.12 -11.72 -3.52
CA ALA A 263 -12.00 -11.72 -2.38
C ALA A 263 -12.42 -13.10 -1.85
N VAL A 264 -12.11 -14.19 -2.57
CA VAL A 264 -12.57 -15.54 -2.18
C VAL A 264 -11.47 -16.58 -2.10
N VAL A 265 -10.29 -16.33 -2.69
CA VAL A 265 -9.26 -17.35 -2.88
C VAL A 265 -8.75 -17.91 -1.55
N ASP A 266 -8.66 -17.09 -0.50
CA ASP A 266 -8.18 -17.51 0.82
C ASP A 266 -9.34 -18.03 1.69
N GLU A 267 -10.47 -17.33 1.71
CA GLU A 267 -11.56 -17.63 2.65
C GLU A 267 -12.50 -18.72 2.14
N ARG A 268 -12.75 -18.78 0.83
CA ARG A 268 -13.78 -19.60 0.18
C ARG A 268 -13.28 -20.23 -1.13
N PRO A 269 -12.18 -21.01 -1.12
CA PRO A 269 -11.56 -21.57 -2.33
C PRO A 269 -12.47 -22.53 -3.12
N GLU A 270 -13.56 -23.02 -2.53
CA GLU A 270 -14.56 -23.82 -3.23
C GLU A 270 -15.37 -23.03 -4.27
N LEU A 271 -15.37 -21.69 -4.19
CA LEU A 271 -16.10 -20.82 -5.10
C LEU A 271 -15.36 -20.49 -6.39
N VAL A 272 -14.08 -20.84 -6.51
CA VAL A 272 -13.26 -20.56 -7.70
C VAL A 272 -13.93 -21.06 -8.98
N ASP A 273 -14.35 -22.33 -9.02
CA ASP A 273 -15.03 -22.89 -10.21
C ASP A 273 -16.38 -22.23 -10.47
N VAL A 274 -17.04 -21.67 -9.44
CA VAL A 274 -18.30 -20.95 -9.63
C VAL A 274 -18.03 -19.64 -10.34
N ILE A 275 -17.11 -18.83 -9.79
CA ILE A 275 -16.78 -17.48 -10.28
C ILE A 275 -16.16 -17.51 -11.67
N LEU A 276 -15.35 -18.53 -11.97
CA LEU A 276 -14.73 -18.66 -13.28
C LEU A 276 -15.67 -19.24 -14.35
N ASP A 277 -16.82 -19.80 -13.97
CA ASP A 277 -17.80 -20.34 -14.91
C ASP A 277 -18.76 -19.23 -15.40
N PRO A 278 -18.67 -18.81 -16.67
CA PRO A 278 -19.49 -17.73 -17.22
C PRO A 278 -20.98 -18.07 -17.29
N GLU A 279 -21.36 -19.35 -17.29
CA GLU A 279 -22.77 -19.77 -17.27
C GLU A 279 -23.39 -19.60 -15.88
N ARG A 280 -22.56 -19.65 -14.83
CA ARG A 280 -22.98 -19.53 -13.43
C ARG A 280 -22.81 -18.13 -12.86
N THR A 281 -21.91 -17.34 -13.45
CA THR A 281 -21.64 -15.96 -13.07
C THR A 281 -21.77 -15.01 -14.25
N PRO A 282 -22.99 -14.55 -14.56
CA PRO A 282 -23.16 -13.49 -15.53
C PRO A 282 -22.44 -12.23 -15.04
N VAL A 283 -21.85 -11.49 -15.99
CA VAL A 283 -21.18 -10.22 -15.74
C VAL A 283 -22.01 -9.11 -16.37
N GLU A 284 -22.44 -8.15 -15.57
CA GLU A 284 -22.98 -6.87 -16.06
C GLU A 284 -21.82 -5.88 -16.16
N THR A 285 -21.70 -5.14 -17.27
CA THR A 285 -20.71 -4.07 -17.42
C THR A 285 -21.40 -2.80 -17.89
N ARG A 286 -20.97 -1.65 -17.37
CA ARG A 286 -21.48 -0.32 -17.72
C ARG A 286 -20.35 0.70 -17.69
N VAL A 287 -20.28 1.56 -18.71
CA VAL A 287 -19.42 2.75 -18.67
C VAL A 287 -20.25 3.92 -18.15
N VAL A 288 -19.71 4.65 -17.19
CA VAL A 288 -20.33 5.80 -16.55
C VAL A 288 -19.44 7.02 -16.75
N GLU A 289 -20.00 8.08 -17.32
CA GLU A 289 -19.30 9.36 -17.47
C GLU A 289 -19.40 10.18 -16.18
N LEU A 290 -18.26 10.41 -15.54
CA LEU A 290 -18.12 11.25 -14.36
C LEU A 290 -17.61 12.65 -14.73
N PRO A 291 -18.11 13.73 -14.09
CA PRO A 291 -17.70 15.10 -14.37
C PRO A 291 -16.19 15.38 -14.34
N LEU A 292 -15.43 14.73 -13.45
CA LEU A 292 -14.00 15.02 -13.26
C LEU A 292 -13.09 13.89 -13.76
N ALA A 293 -13.43 12.62 -13.52
CA ALA A 293 -12.64 11.48 -13.98
C ALA A 293 -12.89 11.09 -15.45
N GLY A 294 -14.01 11.52 -16.04
CA GLY A 294 -14.44 11.06 -17.36
C GLY A 294 -15.02 9.64 -17.30
N ALA A 295 -14.69 8.80 -18.28
CA ALA A 295 -15.24 7.47 -18.40
C ALA A 295 -14.70 6.51 -17.32
N VAL A 296 -15.61 5.93 -16.52
CA VAL A 296 -15.32 4.88 -15.54
C VAL A 296 -16.11 3.63 -15.89
N THR A 297 -15.42 2.48 -15.98
CA THR A 297 -16.07 1.19 -16.24
C THR A 297 -16.47 0.52 -14.94
N LEU A 298 -17.73 0.13 -14.83
CA LEU A 298 -18.27 -0.62 -13.71
C LEU A 298 -18.61 -2.03 -14.16
N SER A 299 -18.22 -3.03 -13.39
CA SER A 299 -18.55 -4.44 -13.64
C SER A 299 -19.14 -5.10 -12.41
N ALA A 300 -20.14 -5.96 -12.58
CA ALA A 300 -20.71 -6.78 -11.52
C ALA A 300 -20.67 -8.26 -11.90
N VAL A 301 -19.98 -9.08 -11.11
CA VAL A 301 -19.94 -10.55 -11.25
C VAL A 301 -21.00 -11.15 -10.31
N HIS A 302 -22.03 -11.77 -10.87
CA HIS A 302 -23.16 -12.30 -10.09
C HIS A 302 -22.97 -13.78 -9.75
N ALA A 303 -22.40 -14.08 -8.58
CA ALA A 303 -22.24 -15.45 -8.09
C ALA A 303 -23.46 -15.94 -7.30
N GLY A 304 -24.38 -16.62 -7.98
CA GLY A 304 -25.58 -17.20 -7.36
C GLY A 304 -26.70 -16.20 -7.06
N SER A 305 -26.65 -15.00 -7.66
CA SER A 305 -27.72 -13.99 -7.60
C SER A 305 -28.20 -13.65 -9.02
N GLU A 306 -29.48 -13.25 -9.14
CA GLU A 306 -29.99 -12.70 -10.40
C GLU A 306 -29.38 -11.32 -10.65
N PRO A 307 -28.99 -11.00 -11.90
CA PRO A 307 -28.57 -9.64 -12.26
C PRO A 307 -29.65 -8.61 -11.96
N GLY A 308 -29.29 -7.50 -11.32
CA GLY A 308 -30.18 -6.33 -11.22
C GLY A 308 -29.90 -5.42 -10.05
N GLY A 309 -29.73 -4.13 -10.34
CA GLY A 309 -29.72 -3.05 -9.35
C GLY A 309 -28.35 -2.69 -8.78
N THR A 310 -27.42 -3.63 -8.64
CA THR A 310 -26.09 -3.37 -8.06
C THR A 310 -25.33 -2.29 -8.80
N LEU A 311 -25.19 -2.38 -10.14
CA LEU A 311 -24.48 -1.34 -10.90
C LEU A 311 -25.16 0.03 -10.83
N GLY A 312 -26.48 0.08 -10.64
CA GLY A 312 -27.18 1.33 -10.40
C GLY A 312 -26.79 1.98 -9.07
N ILE A 313 -26.63 1.17 -8.01
CA ILE A 313 -26.16 1.64 -6.70
C ILE A 313 -24.69 2.09 -6.81
N VAL A 314 -23.83 1.29 -7.44
CA VAL A 314 -22.41 1.62 -7.63
C VAL A 314 -22.26 2.94 -8.41
N GLU A 315 -23.01 3.10 -9.50
CA GLU A 315 -23.02 4.35 -10.29
C GLU A 315 -23.43 5.55 -9.43
N GLU A 316 -24.50 5.43 -8.64
CA GLU A 316 -24.96 6.52 -7.78
C GLU A 316 -23.92 6.89 -6.71
N VAL A 317 -23.31 5.88 -6.08
CA VAL A 317 -22.26 6.07 -5.07
C VAL A 317 -21.04 6.75 -5.67
N VAL A 318 -20.51 6.25 -6.80
CA VAL A 318 -19.31 6.82 -7.43
C VAL A 318 -19.53 8.28 -7.83
N ARG A 319 -20.72 8.61 -8.36
CA ARG A 319 -21.12 10.00 -8.65
C ARG A 319 -21.22 10.85 -7.39
N ALA A 320 -21.80 10.31 -6.32
CA ALA A 320 -21.93 11.03 -5.05
C ALA A 320 -20.56 11.28 -4.41
N HIS A 321 -19.64 10.32 -4.46
CA HIS A 321 -18.28 10.43 -3.93
C HIS A 321 -17.44 11.42 -4.71
N GLU A 322 -17.42 11.36 -6.05
CA GLU A 322 -16.74 12.35 -6.88
C GLU A 322 -17.33 13.75 -6.66
N GLY A 323 -18.66 13.84 -6.67
CA GLY A 323 -19.37 15.07 -6.39
C GLY A 323 -18.98 15.66 -5.02
N PHE A 324 -18.93 14.84 -3.97
CA PHE A 324 -18.57 15.25 -2.62
C PHE A 324 -17.11 15.70 -2.52
N MET A 325 -16.18 14.89 -3.01
CA MET A 325 -14.74 15.16 -2.98
C MET A 325 -14.36 16.39 -3.79
N GLY A 326 -15.05 16.65 -4.90
CA GLY A 326 -14.66 17.71 -5.82
C GLY A 326 -13.29 17.45 -6.47
N ALA A 327 -12.86 16.19 -6.48
CA ALA A 327 -11.65 15.68 -7.11
C ALA A 327 -12.06 14.52 -8.04
N ALA A 328 -11.25 14.22 -9.06
CA ALA A 328 -11.52 13.12 -9.98
C ALA A 328 -11.57 11.79 -9.23
N PHE A 329 -12.53 10.93 -9.59
CA PHE A 329 -12.59 9.56 -9.09
C PHE A 329 -11.28 8.81 -9.43
N PRO A 330 -10.53 8.26 -8.45
CA PRO A 330 -9.16 7.80 -8.68
C PRO A 330 -9.01 6.46 -9.40
N ALA A 331 -10.09 5.91 -9.97
CA ALA A 331 -10.08 4.65 -10.69
C ALA A 331 -10.85 4.75 -12.00
N SER A 332 -10.27 4.20 -13.06
CA SER A 332 -10.92 4.04 -14.37
C SER A 332 -11.80 2.79 -14.45
N HIS A 333 -11.69 1.87 -13.48
CA HIS A 333 -12.49 0.66 -13.39
C HIS A 333 -12.87 0.31 -11.95
N VAL A 334 -14.08 -0.19 -11.76
CA VAL A 334 -14.58 -0.78 -10.49
C VAL A 334 -15.27 -2.10 -10.80
N ALA A 335 -14.82 -3.17 -10.15
CA ALA A 335 -15.44 -4.50 -10.20
C ALA A 335 -16.13 -4.81 -8.86
N VAL A 336 -17.36 -5.31 -8.92
CA VAL A 336 -18.13 -5.74 -7.76
C VAL A 336 -18.48 -7.21 -7.91
N VAL A 337 -18.24 -7.99 -6.88
CA VAL A 337 -18.62 -9.40 -6.78
C VAL A 337 -19.89 -9.47 -5.95
N VAL A 338 -21.01 -9.81 -6.59
CA VAL A 338 -22.31 -9.96 -5.93
C VAL A 338 -22.55 -11.43 -5.70
N ALA A 339 -22.40 -11.88 -4.44
CA ALA A 339 -22.34 -13.29 -4.17
C ALA A 339 -23.19 -13.68 -2.95
N ASP A 340 -24.14 -14.62 -3.11
CA ASP A 340 -24.93 -15.20 -2.01
C ASP A 340 -24.10 -16.23 -1.24
N ILE A 341 -22.97 -15.78 -0.71
CA ILE A 341 -21.93 -16.68 -0.20
C ILE A 341 -21.58 -16.42 1.25
N GLY A 342 -22.25 -15.50 1.96
CA GLY A 342 -21.98 -15.25 3.38
C GLY A 342 -20.53 -14.84 3.68
N VAL A 343 -19.83 -14.29 2.68
CA VAL A 343 -18.55 -13.60 2.87
C VAL A 343 -18.85 -12.29 3.59
N LEU A 344 -18.13 -12.03 4.68
CA LEU A 344 -18.17 -10.74 5.35
C LEU A 344 -17.67 -9.72 4.32
N GLY A 345 -18.49 -8.70 4.02
CA GLY A 345 -18.13 -7.67 3.05
C GLY A 345 -16.75 -7.07 3.35
N GLY A 346 -15.95 -6.92 2.31
CA GLY A 346 -14.64 -6.28 2.36
C GLY A 346 -14.21 -5.89 0.95
N GLY A 347 -13.68 -4.68 0.81
CA GLY A 347 -13.11 -4.13 -0.41
C GLY A 347 -11.62 -3.93 -0.23
N GLY A 348 -10.84 -4.35 -1.23
CA GLY A 348 -9.42 -4.02 -1.29
C GLY A 348 -9.19 -2.66 -1.97
N PRO A 349 -7.97 -2.07 -1.86
CA PRO A 349 -7.55 -0.84 -2.55
C PRO A 349 -7.54 -0.94 -4.10
N ARG A 350 -8.04 -2.05 -4.63
CA ARG A 350 -7.87 -2.52 -6.00
C ARG A 350 -9.15 -2.39 -6.83
N GLY A 351 -10.17 -1.72 -6.28
CA GLY A 351 -11.44 -1.52 -6.98
C GLY A 351 -12.25 -2.81 -7.15
N VAL A 352 -11.92 -3.87 -6.40
CA VAL A 352 -12.72 -5.11 -6.30
C VAL A 352 -13.45 -5.11 -4.96
N ILE A 353 -14.77 -5.20 -5.00
CA ILE A 353 -15.63 -5.11 -3.82
C ILE A 353 -16.53 -6.33 -3.75
N THR A 354 -16.65 -6.98 -2.60
CA THR A 354 -17.58 -8.10 -2.43
C THR A 354 -18.78 -7.72 -1.60
N VAL A 355 -19.97 -8.05 -2.10
CA VAL A 355 -21.24 -7.80 -1.41
C VAL A 355 -22.14 -9.02 -1.41
N ALA A 356 -22.76 -9.28 -0.26
CA ALA A 356 -23.86 -10.23 -0.15
C ALA A 356 -25.14 -9.63 -0.78
N PRO A 357 -25.99 -10.40 -1.44
CA PRO A 357 -27.22 -9.88 -2.03
C PRO A 357 -28.34 -9.67 -0.99
N GLY A 358 -29.02 -8.53 -1.06
CA GLY A 358 -30.42 -8.40 -0.65
C GLY A 358 -30.68 -8.07 0.81
N ASN A 359 -29.69 -7.60 1.58
CA ASN A 359 -29.90 -7.27 3.00
C ASN A 359 -30.20 -5.78 3.27
N GLY A 360 -30.20 -4.91 2.24
CA GLY A 360 -30.38 -3.46 2.39
C GLY A 360 -29.19 -2.73 3.02
N GLU A 361 -28.23 -3.45 3.60
CA GLU A 361 -26.91 -2.98 4.01
C GLU A 361 -25.95 -2.89 2.82
N ASP A 362 -26.26 -3.54 1.69
CA ASP A 362 -25.48 -3.51 0.44
C ASP A 362 -25.09 -2.10 0.02
N ARG A 363 -26.03 -1.14 0.09
CA ARG A 363 -25.74 0.25 -0.29
C ARG A 363 -24.73 0.92 0.63
N ARG A 364 -24.81 0.66 1.94
CA ARG A 364 -23.88 1.20 2.92
C ARG A 364 -22.49 0.63 2.70
N LEU A 365 -22.41 -0.70 2.61
CA LEU A 365 -21.16 -1.41 2.39
C LEU A 365 -20.52 -0.95 1.07
N LEU A 366 -21.26 -0.92 -0.04
CA LEU A 366 -20.76 -0.39 -1.31
C LEU A 366 -20.27 1.05 -1.16
N ALA A 367 -21.01 1.91 -0.45
CA ALA A 367 -20.59 3.29 -0.22
C ALA A 367 -19.30 3.41 0.58
N HIS A 368 -19.11 2.55 1.59
CA HIS A 368 -17.88 2.46 2.37
C HIS A 368 -16.71 1.98 1.51
N GLU A 369 -16.84 0.82 0.87
CA GLU A 369 -15.77 0.22 0.08
C GLU A 369 -15.37 1.06 -1.14
N LEU A 370 -16.34 1.72 -1.80
CA LEU A 370 -16.07 2.65 -2.89
C LEU A 370 -15.36 3.92 -2.41
N ALA A 371 -15.48 4.30 -1.14
CA ALA A 371 -14.75 5.44 -0.60
C ALA A 371 -13.27 5.13 -0.42
N HIS A 372 -12.87 3.87 -0.17
CA HIS A 372 -11.46 3.47 -0.10
C HIS A 372 -10.69 3.67 -1.41
N VAL A 373 -11.36 3.89 -2.54
CA VAL A 373 -10.71 4.32 -3.78
C VAL A 373 -10.02 5.70 -3.60
N TYR A 374 -10.56 6.57 -2.75
CA TYR A 374 -9.90 7.82 -2.34
C TYR A 374 -8.93 7.63 -1.17
N TRP A 375 -9.21 6.70 -0.25
CA TRP A 375 -8.53 6.60 1.04
C TRP A 375 -7.77 5.27 1.23
N PRO A 376 -6.61 5.10 0.57
CA PRO A 376 -5.80 3.91 0.77
C PRO A 376 -5.04 3.95 2.12
N PHE A 377 -5.45 3.04 3.00
CA PHE A 377 -4.73 2.30 4.06
C PHE A 377 -3.99 3.02 5.21
N HIS A 378 -3.42 4.23 5.09
CA HIS A 378 -2.61 4.77 6.21
C HIS A 378 -2.79 6.27 6.50
N PRO A 379 -2.92 6.66 7.79
CA PRO A 379 -3.16 5.78 8.94
C PRO A 379 -4.57 5.15 8.88
N PRO A 380 -4.77 3.94 9.43
CA PRO A 380 -6.03 3.20 9.27
C PRO A 380 -7.26 3.96 9.74
N TRP A 381 -7.17 4.74 10.82
CA TRP A 381 -8.31 5.53 11.30
C TRP A 381 -8.72 6.65 10.34
N ILE A 382 -7.79 7.21 9.56
CA ILE A 382 -8.14 8.15 8.48
C ILE A 382 -8.84 7.38 7.38
N ALA A 383 -8.27 6.26 6.93
CA ALA A 383 -8.83 5.48 5.83
C ALA A 383 -10.27 5.00 6.14
N GLU A 384 -10.44 4.27 7.25
CA GLU A 384 -11.74 3.72 7.68
C GLU A 384 -12.72 4.81 8.11
N GLY A 385 -12.23 5.81 8.84
CA GLY A 385 -13.05 6.92 9.32
C GLY A 385 -13.57 7.82 8.19
N ALA A 386 -12.71 8.12 7.20
CA ALA A 386 -13.08 8.89 6.02
C ALA A 386 -14.04 8.09 5.12
N ALA A 387 -13.78 6.79 4.93
CA ALA A 387 -14.66 5.91 4.18
C ALA A 387 -16.05 5.81 4.81
N GLU A 388 -16.13 5.60 6.12
CA GLU A 388 -17.41 5.53 6.83
C GLU A 388 -18.12 6.89 6.88
N PHE A 389 -17.38 8.00 7.01
CA PHE A 389 -17.96 9.34 6.89
C PHE A 389 -18.57 9.55 5.49
N MET A 390 -17.86 9.21 4.41
CA MET A 390 -18.38 9.32 3.04
C MET A 390 -19.59 8.41 2.81
N ALA A 391 -19.55 7.17 3.31
CA ALA A 391 -20.69 6.26 3.26
C ALA A 391 -21.95 6.88 3.90
N SER A 392 -21.77 7.63 5.00
CA SER A 392 -22.86 8.32 5.70
C SER A 392 -23.57 9.41 4.89
N ARG A 393 -22.92 9.91 3.82
CA ARG A 393 -23.50 10.92 2.93
C ARG A 393 -24.38 10.31 1.85
N VAL A 394 -24.27 9.00 1.60
CA VAL A 394 -24.93 8.30 0.50
C VAL A 394 -25.96 7.27 1.00
N ALA A 395 -25.80 6.78 2.22
CA ALA A 395 -26.69 5.82 2.87
C ALA A 395 -26.90 6.17 4.35
N GLU A 396 -28.08 5.85 4.88
CA GLU A 396 -28.32 5.91 6.33
C GLU A 396 -27.44 4.89 7.04
N LEU A 397 -26.63 5.34 8.00
CA LEU A 397 -25.77 4.46 8.80
C LEU A 397 -26.43 4.13 10.14
N ARG A 398 -26.24 2.88 10.58
CA ARG A 398 -26.42 2.57 12.00
C ARG A 398 -25.35 3.31 12.80
N PRO A 399 -25.67 3.74 14.04
CA PRO A 399 -24.64 4.22 14.96
C PRO A 399 -23.57 3.16 15.13
N LEU A 400 -22.30 3.56 15.00
CA LEU A 400 -21.19 2.68 15.33
C LEU A 400 -21.12 2.49 16.85
N ALA A 401 -20.67 1.32 17.29
CA ALA A 401 -20.36 1.10 18.69
C ALA A 401 -19.16 1.99 19.08
N PRO A 402 -19.15 2.58 20.29
CA PRO A 402 -17.97 3.28 20.79
C PRO A 402 -16.73 2.37 20.76
N CYS A 403 -15.56 2.96 20.52
CA CYS A 403 -14.30 2.24 20.57
C CYS A 403 -14.07 1.69 21.99
N PRO A 404 -13.87 0.37 22.17
CA PRO A 404 -13.66 -0.19 23.51
C PRO A 404 -12.23 0.00 24.04
N LEU A 405 -11.28 0.38 23.18
CA LEU A 405 -9.85 0.44 23.51
C LEU A 405 -9.33 1.86 23.78
N ALA A 406 -9.97 2.87 23.20
CA ALA A 406 -9.49 4.24 23.22
C ALA A 406 -10.65 5.24 23.14
N ASP A 407 -10.52 6.33 23.88
CA ASP A 407 -11.48 7.46 23.82
C ASP A 407 -11.04 8.55 22.84
N THR A 408 -9.78 8.50 22.39
CA THR A 408 -9.16 9.50 21.49
C THR A 408 -8.31 8.80 20.43
N LEU A 409 -8.10 9.48 19.30
CA LEU A 409 -7.21 9.03 18.22
C LEU A 409 -5.75 8.97 18.67
N GLY A 410 -5.27 9.94 19.48
CA GLY A 410 -3.92 9.90 20.02
C GLY A 410 -3.69 8.71 20.97
N SER A 411 -4.70 8.32 21.75
CA SER A 411 -4.63 7.07 22.53
C SER A 411 -4.63 5.83 21.64
N LEU A 412 -5.39 5.82 20.53
CA LEU A 412 -5.41 4.72 19.58
C LEU A 412 -4.06 4.57 18.86
N ASP A 413 -3.49 5.68 18.37
CA ASP A 413 -2.18 5.70 17.71
C ASP A 413 -1.08 5.22 18.67
N ARG A 414 -1.10 5.65 19.93
CA ARG A 414 -0.16 5.16 20.95
C ARG A 414 -0.30 3.66 21.22
N LEU A 415 -1.53 3.16 21.34
CA LEU A 415 -1.77 1.72 21.53
C LEU A 415 -1.25 0.91 20.34
N ALA A 416 -1.51 1.37 19.11
CA ALA A 416 -1.03 0.70 17.92
C ALA A 416 0.50 0.77 17.77
N TRP A 417 1.12 1.84 18.29
CA TRP A 417 2.58 1.97 18.35
C TRP A 417 3.20 1.03 19.39
N GLU A 418 2.61 0.94 20.58
CA GLU A 418 3.10 0.10 21.69
C GLU A 418 2.94 -1.40 21.39
N ASP A 419 1.94 -1.78 20.61
CA ASP A 419 1.64 -3.18 20.25
C ASP A 419 1.66 -3.38 18.72
N ARG A 420 2.85 -3.21 18.13
CA ARG A 420 3.06 -3.31 16.67
C ARG A 420 2.59 -4.66 16.09
N GLU A 421 2.79 -5.76 16.81
CA GLU A 421 2.37 -7.10 16.37
C GLU A 421 0.85 -7.26 16.30
N SER A 422 0.08 -6.53 17.12
CA SER A 422 -1.38 -6.55 17.12
C SER A 422 -2.02 -5.30 16.51
N SER A 423 -1.24 -4.37 15.94
CA SER A 423 -1.74 -3.13 15.36
C SER A 423 -2.86 -3.36 14.33
N ASP A 424 -2.77 -4.41 13.51
CA ASP A 424 -3.83 -4.83 12.60
C ASP A 424 -5.10 -5.29 13.35
N ASP A 425 -4.98 -6.01 14.46
CA ASP A 425 -6.11 -6.41 15.31
C ASP A 425 -6.73 -5.20 16.05
N ILE A 426 -5.90 -4.25 16.48
CA ILE A 426 -6.33 -2.99 17.12
C ILE A 426 -7.12 -2.14 16.13
N TYR A 427 -6.71 -2.02 14.88
CA TYR A 427 -7.44 -1.21 13.89
C TYR A 427 -8.60 -1.95 13.23
N ARG A 428 -8.39 -3.18 12.77
CA ARG A 428 -9.37 -3.96 11.99
C ARG A 428 -10.33 -4.74 12.89
N GLY A 429 -9.84 -5.31 13.99
CA GLY A 429 -10.63 -6.17 14.88
C GLY A 429 -11.52 -5.43 15.87
N SER A 430 -11.16 -4.20 16.26
CA SER A 430 -11.86 -3.48 17.34
C SER A 430 -12.97 -2.53 16.88
N GLY A 431 -13.00 -2.17 15.59
CA GLY A 431 -13.88 -1.12 15.06
C GLY A 431 -13.51 0.32 15.48
N CYS A 432 -12.41 0.51 16.22
CA CYS A 432 -11.99 1.83 16.73
C CYS A 432 -11.62 2.81 15.61
N ALA A 433 -10.97 2.32 14.55
CA ALA A 433 -10.62 3.12 13.37
C ALA A 433 -11.87 3.81 12.77
N TYR A 434 -12.93 3.03 12.58
CA TYR A 434 -14.23 3.48 12.08
C TYR A 434 -14.85 4.51 13.03
N SER A 435 -15.00 4.15 14.31
CA SER A 435 -15.77 4.96 15.27
C SER A 435 -15.11 6.30 15.58
N LEU A 436 -13.82 6.29 15.88
CA LEU A 436 -13.09 7.51 16.25
C LEU A 436 -12.81 8.38 15.03
N GLY A 437 -12.35 7.78 13.92
CA GLY A 437 -12.07 8.51 12.69
C GLY A 437 -13.32 9.18 12.10
N ARG A 438 -14.44 8.44 12.00
CA ARG A 438 -15.73 9.01 11.58
C ARG A 438 -16.19 10.11 12.53
N GLY A 439 -16.03 9.92 13.83
CA GLY A 439 -16.39 10.90 14.86
C GLY A 439 -15.69 12.23 14.65
N LEU A 440 -14.38 12.21 14.40
CA LEU A 440 -13.61 13.41 14.06
C LEU A 440 -14.17 14.11 12.82
N PHE A 441 -14.39 13.38 11.73
CA PHE A 441 -14.86 13.98 10.47
C PHE A 441 -16.30 14.51 10.56
N LEU A 442 -17.17 13.87 11.34
CA LEU A 442 -18.50 14.40 11.64
C LEU A 442 -18.42 15.71 12.44
N ASP A 443 -17.64 15.75 13.52
CA ASP A 443 -17.49 16.96 14.34
C ASP A 443 -16.88 18.12 13.54
N LEU A 444 -15.91 17.83 12.67
CA LEU A 444 -15.34 18.81 11.75
C LEU A 444 -16.39 19.31 10.76
N HIS A 445 -17.22 18.43 10.18
CA HIS A 445 -18.27 18.82 9.24
C HIS A 445 -19.33 19.70 9.92
N GLU A 446 -19.79 19.33 11.11
CA GLU A 446 -20.77 20.09 11.88
C GLU A 446 -20.24 21.46 12.30
N THR A 447 -18.96 21.53 12.68
CA THR A 447 -18.33 22.77 13.16
C THR A 447 -17.99 23.73 12.02
N LEU A 448 -17.47 23.22 10.90
CA LEU A 448 -16.98 24.04 9.78
C LEU A 448 -18.07 24.37 8.75
N GLY A 449 -19.12 23.54 8.68
CA GLY A 449 -20.09 23.56 7.59
C GLY A 449 -19.57 22.88 6.31
N ASP A 450 -20.50 22.55 5.41
CA ASP A 450 -20.26 21.69 4.24
C ASP A 450 -19.13 22.18 3.34
N GLU A 451 -19.14 23.48 3.00
CA GLU A 451 -18.21 24.04 2.01
C GLU A 451 -16.76 24.06 2.53
N ALA A 452 -16.55 24.48 3.78
CA ALA A 452 -15.23 24.53 4.38
C ALA A 452 -14.70 23.12 4.69
N PHE A 453 -15.56 22.22 5.18
CA PHE A 453 -15.19 20.84 5.40
C PHE A 453 -14.73 20.16 4.11
N ARG A 454 -15.52 20.23 3.04
CA ARG A 454 -15.21 19.56 1.77
C ARG A 454 -13.89 20.03 1.17
N ARG A 455 -13.57 21.33 1.28
CA ARG A 455 -12.25 21.85 0.90
C ARG A 455 -11.13 21.25 1.74
N GLY A 456 -11.28 21.19 3.06
CA GLY A 456 -10.29 20.57 3.94
C GLY A 456 -10.13 19.08 3.65
N PHE A 457 -11.23 18.37 3.44
CA PHE A 457 -11.24 16.93 3.15
C PHE A 457 -10.61 16.62 1.79
N ALA A 458 -10.86 17.41 0.75
CA ALA A 458 -10.17 17.29 -0.53
C ALA A 458 -8.66 17.59 -0.41
N ARG A 459 -8.28 18.58 0.39
CA ARG A 459 -6.86 18.85 0.68
C ARG A 459 -6.20 17.72 1.44
N LEU A 460 -6.90 17.07 2.37
CA LEU A 460 -6.40 15.89 3.08
C LEU A 460 -6.09 14.78 2.08
N TYR A 461 -7.04 14.48 1.19
CA TYR A 461 -6.85 13.50 0.12
C TYR A 461 -5.61 13.82 -0.74
N LEU A 462 -5.44 15.08 -1.14
CA LEU A 462 -4.30 15.49 -1.96
C LEU A 462 -2.98 15.44 -1.18
N ALA A 463 -2.96 15.88 0.08
CA ALA A 463 -1.77 15.87 0.93
C ALA A 463 -1.28 14.45 1.21
N MET A 464 -2.19 13.50 1.41
CA MET A 464 -1.86 12.08 1.58
C MET A 464 -1.34 11.41 0.29
N ARG A 465 -1.36 12.11 -0.84
CA ARG A 465 -0.77 11.66 -2.12
C ARG A 465 0.47 12.45 -2.51
N ASP A 466 0.80 13.48 -1.76
CA ASP A 466 1.92 14.36 -2.02
C ASP A 466 3.07 13.97 -1.09
N GLU A 467 4.09 13.32 -1.65
CA GLU A 467 5.27 12.88 -0.91
C GLU A 467 6.05 14.06 -0.31
N SER A 468 5.97 15.25 -0.91
CA SER A 468 6.61 16.44 -0.32
C SER A 468 6.00 16.82 1.03
N HIS A 469 4.78 16.32 1.31
CA HIS A 469 4.06 16.51 2.55
C HIS A 469 4.48 15.51 3.65
N GLU A 470 5.10 14.38 3.30
CA GLU A 470 5.68 13.45 4.26
C GLU A 470 6.85 14.08 5.00
N ALA A 471 7.72 14.79 4.29
CA ALA A 471 8.81 15.57 4.88
C ALA A 471 8.32 16.66 5.84
N VAL A 472 7.12 17.21 5.61
CA VAL A 472 6.48 18.19 6.50
C VAL A 472 5.96 17.55 7.79
N CYS A 473 5.61 16.26 7.73
CA CYS A 473 5.04 15.49 8.83
C CYS A 473 6.04 14.58 9.55
N ALA A 474 7.31 14.59 9.15
CA ALA A 474 8.38 13.86 9.80
C ALA A 474 8.52 14.27 11.29
N GLY A 475 8.50 13.27 12.19
CA GLY A 475 8.65 13.48 13.63
C GLY A 475 7.37 13.89 14.39
N VAL A 476 6.21 13.91 13.75
CA VAL A 476 4.88 14.09 14.39
C VAL A 476 4.05 12.83 14.11
N GLU A 477 3.06 12.52 14.98
CA GLU A 477 2.06 11.48 14.68
C GLU A 477 1.43 11.78 13.30
N ARG A 478 1.80 10.99 12.26
CA ARG A 478 1.59 11.32 10.83
C ARG A 478 0.13 11.69 10.53
N GLY A 479 -0.82 10.99 11.15
CA GLY A 479 -2.27 11.22 10.96
C GLY A 479 -2.73 12.63 11.33
N VAL A 480 -2.43 13.10 12.55
CA VAL A 480 -2.82 14.46 12.97
C VAL A 480 -2.12 15.53 12.16
N CYS A 481 -0.88 15.29 11.73
CA CYS A 481 -0.17 16.25 10.88
C CYS A 481 -0.91 16.48 9.57
N TYR A 482 -1.31 15.42 8.86
CA TYR A 482 -2.09 15.53 7.63
C TYR A 482 -3.41 16.27 7.85
N VAL A 483 -4.17 15.90 8.88
CA VAL A 483 -5.45 16.53 9.18
C VAL A 483 -5.29 18.00 9.55
N ARG A 484 -4.30 18.36 10.38
CA ARG A 484 -4.01 19.76 10.71
C ARG A 484 -3.59 20.54 9.48
N SER A 485 -2.70 20.00 8.65
CA SER A 485 -2.27 20.67 7.43
C SER A 485 -3.45 20.96 6.49
N ALA A 486 -4.33 19.97 6.32
CA ALA A 486 -5.48 20.07 5.44
C ALA A 486 -6.56 21.06 5.93
N PHE A 487 -6.86 21.06 7.24
CA PHE A 487 -7.98 21.82 7.82
C PHE A 487 -7.57 23.14 8.51
N VAL A 488 -6.29 23.30 8.89
CA VAL A 488 -5.76 24.46 9.64
C VAL A 488 -4.69 25.23 8.85
N GLY A 489 -4.04 24.61 7.86
CA GLY A 489 -2.85 25.15 7.18
C GLY A 489 -2.98 26.55 6.57
N ASP A 490 -4.22 27.01 6.30
CA ASP A 490 -4.49 28.43 6.00
C ASP A 490 -4.89 29.17 7.28
N ALA A 491 -3.88 29.51 8.09
CA ALA A 491 -4.06 30.16 9.40
C ALA A 491 -4.77 31.53 9.32
N ALA A 492 -4.87 32.13 8.13
CA ALA A 492 -5.63 33.36 7.91
C ALA A 492 -7.14 33.11 7.74
N SER A 493 -7.57 31.87 7.55
CA SER A 493 -8.97 31.51 7.37
C SER A 493 -9.71 31.42 8.70
N ALA A 494 -10.96 31.91 8.75
CA ALA A 494 -11.83 31.73 9.91
C ALA A 494 -12.08 30.25 10.24
N SER A 495 -11.97 29.36 9.25
CA SER A 495 -12.10 27.92 9.40
C SER A 495 -10.97 27.29 10.22
N ALA A 496 -9.74 27.80 10.13
CA ALA A 496 -8.61 27.28 10.90
C ALA A 496 -8.83 27.40 12.41
N GLY A 497 -9.34 28.55 12.87
CA GLY A 497 -9.66 28.77 14.30
C GLY A 497 -10.82 27.93 14.84
N LEU A 498 -11.64 27.36 13.94
CA LEU A 498 -12.74 26.46 14.30
C LEU A 498 -12.32 24.98 14.24
N ALA A 499 -11.45 24.62 13.30
CA ALA A 499 -10.99 23.23 13.12
C ALA A 499 -10.03 22.78 14.23
N ALA A 500 -9.09 23.63 14.63
CA ALA A 500 -8.04 23.24 15.59
C ALA A 500 -8.61 22.70 16.92
N PRO A 501 -9.57 23.36 17.60
CA PRO A 501 -10.14 22.83 18.85
C PRO A 501 -10.88 21.48 18.70
N VAL A 502 -11.41 21.19 17.50
CA VAL A 502 -12.03 19.90 17.21
C VAL A 502 -10.96 18.82 17.10
N ILE A 503 -9.90 19.08 16.33
CA ILE A 503 -8.78 18.14 16.15
C ILE A 503 -8.10 17.86 17.50
N ASP A 504 -7.84 18.89 18.30
CA ASP A 504 -7.18 18.77 19.59
C ASP A 504 -7.99 17.94 20.59
N ARG A 505 -9.33 18.07 20.57
CA ARG A 505 -10.21 17.23 21.39
C ARG A 505 -10.08 15.75 21.03
N TRP A 506 -10.04 15.43 19.73
CA TRP A 506 -9.99 14.05 19.25
C TRP A 506 -8.61 13.42 19.37
N TYR A 507 -7.53 14.20 19.42
CA TYR A 507 -6.17 13.69 19.67
C TYR A 507 -5.81 13.64 21.15
N GLY A 508 -6.62 14.27 22.01
CA GLY A 508 -6.25 14.59 23.38
C GLY A 508 -5.29 15.77 23.34
N ALA A 509 -5.69 16.89 23.92
CA ALA A 509 -4.80 18.03 24.05
C ALA A 509 -3.53 17.56 24.78
N THR A 510 -2.40 17.54 24.07
CA THR A 510 -1.10 17.67 24.72
C THR A 510 -1.12 19.06 25.34
N GLU A 511 -1.54 19.16 26.60
CA GLU A 511 -1.12 20.30 27.42
C GLU A 511 0.42 20.32 27.33
N GLU A 512 0.95 21.33 26.64
CA GLU A 512 2.40 21.58 26.51
C GLU A 512 3.09 21.65 27.88
#